data_AF-A0A2K9AUD1-F1
#
_entry.id   AF-A0A2K9AUD1-F1
#
_cell.length_a   1.000
_cell.length_b   1.000
_cell.length_c   1.000
_cell.angle_alpha   90.00
_cell.angle_beta   90.00
_cell.angle_gamma   90.00
#
_symmetry.space_group_name_H-M   'P 1'
#
loop_
_entity.id
_entity.type
_entity.pdbx_description
1 polymer ?
#
loop_
_entity_poly.entity_id
_entity_poly.type
_entity_poly.pdbx_seq_one_letter_code
_entity_poly.pdbx_strand_id
1 'polypeptide(L)' 'MSQEFMIALGLLLVFEGFMPAVMPKAWKRMMWEVMKRPDTSVRIGGFLTMLAGLVWVLWVL' A
#
# COMPACT_ATOMS: atom_id res chain seq x y z
N MET A 1 -4.85 -10.69 -21.22
CA MET A 1 -5.69 -9.89 -20.28
C MET A 1 -5.87 -10.54 -18.90
N SER A 2 -6.25 -11.81 -18.78
CA SER A 2 -6.49 -12.44 -17.46
C SER A 2 -5.19 -12.81 -16.71
N GLN A 3 -4.14 -13.19 -17.43
CA GLN A 3 -2.85 -13.58 -16.83
C GLN A 3 -2.12 -12.37 -16.24
N GLU A 4 -2.17 -11.23 -16.91
CA GLU A 4 -1.55 -9.98 -16.50
C GLU A 4 -2.19 -9.45 -15.21
N PHE A 5 -3.52 -9.59 -15.08
CA PHE A 5 -4.22 -9.30 -13.84
C PHE A 5 -3.77 -10.23 -12.70
N MET A 6 -3.65 -11.53 -12.96
CA MET A 6 -3.15 -12.49 -11.97
C MET A 6 -1.70 -12.19 -11.54
N ILE A 7 -0.84 -11.78 -12.48
CA ILE A 7 0.55 -11.39 -12.20
C ILE A 7 0.58 -10.10 -11.37
N ALA A 8 -0.19 -9.08 -11.72
CA ALA A 8 -0.28 -7.83 -10.96
C ALA A 8 -0.77 -8.08 -9.53
N LEU A 9 -1.77 -8.95 -9.36
CA LEU A 9 -2.26 -9.35 -8.05
C LEU A 9 -1.20 -10.13 -7.25
N GLY A 10 -0.46 -11.02 -7.90
CA GLY A 10 0.65 -11.74 -7.28
C GLY A 10 1.75 -10.80 -6.78
N LEU A 11 2.13 -9.80 -7.60
CA LEU A 11 3.11 -8.79 -7.23
C LEU A 11 2.61 -7.92 -6.06
N LEU A 12 1.34 -7.52 -6.06
CA LEU A 12 0.74 -6.79 -4.94
C LEU A 12 0.92 -7.55 -3.62
N LEU A 13 0.60 -8.85 -3.60
CA LEU A 13 0.76 -9.70 -2.41
C LEU A 13 2.22 -9.84 -1.98
N VAL A 14 3.15 -10.00 -2.94
CA VAL A 14 4.59 -10.04 -2.66
C VAL A 14 5.03 -8.74 -2.00
N PHE A 15 4.63 -7.58 -2.54
CA PHE A 15 4.99 -6.27 -1.97
C PHE A 15 4.35 -6.02 -0.60
N GLU A 16 3.09 -6.38 -0.40
CA GLU A 16 2.43 -6.28 0.92
C GLU A 16 3.11 -7.18 1.97
N GLY A 17 3.51 -8.39 1.57
CA GLY A 17 4.20 -9.34 2.46
C GLY A 17 5.69 -9.06 2.67
N PHE A 18 6.32 -8.27 1.80
CA PHE A 18 7.78 -8.08 1.79
C PHE A 18 8.27 -7.40 3.08
N MET A 19 7.72 -6.25 3.43
CA MET A 19 8.11 -5.53 4.66
C MET A 19 7.92 -6.34 5.95
N PRO A 20 6.75 -6.99 6.20
CA PRO A 20 6.58 -7.79 7.40
C PRO A 20 7.48 -9.04 7.43
N ALA A 21 7.81 -9.62 6.27
CA ALA A 21 8.70 -10.80 6.20
C ALA A 21 10.18 -10.45 6.39
N VAL A 22 10.68 -9.40 5.72
CA VAL A 22 12.11 -9.04 5.74
C VAL A 22 12.46 -8.21 6.98
N MET A 23 11.59 -7.27 7.38
CA MET A 23 11.89 -6.29 8.45
C MET A 23 10.74 -6.18 9.48
N PRO A 24 10.39 -7.26 10.19
CA PRO A 24 9.22 -7.30 11.08
C PRO A 24 9.27 -6.28 12.22
N LYS A 25 10.46 -5.95 12.74
CA LYS A 25 10.61 -4.94 13.82
C LYS A 25 10.32 -3.52 13.32
N ALA A 26 10.84 -3.16 12.15
CA ALA A 26 10.62 -1.85 11.55
C ALA A 26 9.15 -1.67 11.14
N TRP A 27 8.55 -2.70 10.53
CA TRP A 27 7.13 -2.73 10.19
C TRP A 27 6.24 -2.49 11.41
N LYS A 28 6.44 -3.25 12.50
CA LYS A 28 5.67 -3.08 13.74
C LYS A 28 5.82 -1.69 14.34
N ARG A 29 7.02 -1.10 14.29
CA ARG A 29 7.25 0.27 14.77
C ARG A 29 6.48 1.29 13.94
N MET A 30 6.50 1.16 12.61
CA MET A 30 5.76 2.03 11.71
C MET A 30 4.25 1.94 11.97
N MET A 31 3.70 0.74 12.09
CA MET A 31 2.29 0.53 12.42
C MET A 31 1.92 1.16 13.77
N TRP A 32 2.79 1.05 14.77
CA TRP A 32 2.61 1.71 16.06
C TRP A 32 2.56 3.23 15.96
N GLU A 33 3.42 3.84 15.15
CA GLU A 33 3.37 5.28 14.92
C GLU A 33 2.11 5.72 14.15
N VAL A 34 1.62 4.88 13.23
CA VAL A 34 0.34 5.13 12.53
C VAL A 34 -0.83 5.07 13.51
N MET A 35 -0.87 4.10 14.42
CA MET A 35 -1.94 3.97 15.42
C MET A 35 -2.01 5.15 16.40
N LYS A 36 -0.91 5.88 16.61
CA LYS A 36 -0.91 7.10 17.45
C LYS A 36 -1.50 8.31 16.74
N ARG A 37 -1.65 8.27 15.41
CA ARG A 37 -2.20 9.39 14.66
C ARG A 37 -3.73 9.39 14.72
N PRO A 38 -4.38 10.56 14.71
CA PRO A 38 -5.83 10.63 14.59
C PRO A 38 -6.33 9.94 13.33
N ASP A 39 -7.47 9.26 13.42
CA ASP A 39 -8.11 8.55 12.30
C ASP A 39 -8.26 9.43 11.05
N THR A 40 -8.59 10.72 11.23
CA THR A 40 -8.69 11.68 10.13
C THR A 40 -7.39 11.81 9.34
N SER A 41 -6.24 11.84 10.00
CA SER A 41 -4.94 11.94 9.32
C SER A 41 -4.61 10.66 8.55
N VAL A 42 -4.93 9.49 9.11
CA VAL A 42 -4.73 8.19 8.43
C VAL A 42 -5.65 8.10 7.21
N ARG A 43 -6.92 8.52 7.35
CA ARG A 43 -7.89 8.57 6.24
C ARG A 43 -7.44 9.49 5.12
N ILE A 44 -6.93 10.69 5.43
CA ILE A 44 -6.43 11.62 4.41
C ILE A 44 -5.21 11.03 3.70
N GLY A 45 -4.27 10.42 4.43
CA GLY A 45 -3.12 9.73 3.83
C GLY A 45 -3.53 8.61 2.89
N GLY A 46 -4.49 7.77 3.32
CA GLY A 46 -5.09 6.73 2.47
C GLY A 46 -5.80 7.30 1.23
N PHE A 47 -6.54 8.40 1.39
CA PHE A 47 -7.23 9.05 0.28
C PHE A 47 -6.26 9.64 -0.75
N LEU A 48 -5.19 10.32 -0.29
CA LEU A 48 -4.16 10.89 -1.17
C LEU A 48 -3.40 9.80 -1.93
N THR A 49 -3.05 8.69 -1.27
CA THR A 49 -2.38 7.56 -1.93
C THR A 49 -3.29 6.87 -2.95
N MET A 50 -4.58 6.69 -2.64
CA MET A 50 -5.57 6.20 -3.58
C MET A 50 -5.71 7.10 -4.82
N LEU A 51 -5.80 8.43 -4.61
CA LEU A 51 -5.87 9.39 -5.71
C LEU A 51 -4.59 9.40 -6.56
N ALA A 52 -3.42 9.33 -5.95
CA ALA A 52 -2.16 9.25 -6.67
C ALA A 52 -2.10 7.99 -7.55
N GLY A 53 -2.54 6.84 -7.02
CA GLY A 53 -2.65 5.59 -7.78
C GLY A 53 -3.64 5.70 -8.93
N LEU A 54 -4.80 6.33 -8.71
CA LEU A 54 -5.79 6.55 -9.77
C LEU A 54 -5.23 7.43 -10.89
N VAL A 55 -4.58 8.55 -10.55
CA VAL A 55 -3.94 9.43 -11.55
C VAL A 55 -2.86 8.68 -12.33
N TRP A 56 -2.06 7.85 -11.65
CA TRP A 56 -1.05 7.03 -12.30
C TRP A 56 -1.67 6.05 -13.31
N VAL A 57 -2.74 5.34 -12.91
CA VAL A 57 -3.45 4.42 -13.80
C VAL A 57 -4.03 5.15 -15.01
N LEU A 58 -4.66 6.32 -14.81
CA LEU A 58 -5.20 7.14 -15.90
C LEU A 58 -4.13 7.73 -16.82
N TRP A 59 -2.90 7.89 -16.34
CA TRP A 59 -1.78 8.38 -17.15
C TRP A 59 -1.12 7.26 -17.98
N VAL A 60 -1.14 6.02 -17.49
CA VAL A 60 -0.56 4.84 -18.17
C VAL A 60 -1.53 4.22 -19.19
N LEU A 61 -2.84 4.31 -18.95
CA LEU A 61 -3.90 3.90 -19.89
C LEU A 61 -4.01 4.85 -21.08
#